data_AF-R6Z4K1-F1
#
_entry.id   AF-R6Z4K1-F1
#
_cell.length_a   1.000
_cell.length_b   1.000
_cell.length_c   1.000
_cell.angle_alpha   90.00
_cell.angle_beta   90.00
_cell.angle_gamma   90.00
#
_symmetry.space_group_name_H-M   'P 1'
#
loop_
_entity.id
_entity.type
_entity.pdbx_description
1 polymer ?
#
loop_
_entity_poly.entity_id
_entity_poly.type
_entity_poly.pdbx_seq_one_letter_code
_entity_poly.pdbx_strand_id
1 'polypeptide(L)'
;MPVFRGHFLQMACLRWFDGSFWNLEKLEDLSYDEDQVFTVKRYCSVIVVEYFQIAQENDCKVEILVDGEVKECLELYWEFVWNNRLVRMILSEQKAGWHTIEVRPAGGRQNDWEQLKQFDIKLGIGCLIEDEC
;
A
#
# COMPACT_ATOMS: atom_id res chain seq x y z
N MET A 1 -3.37 -22.80 -23.74
CA MET A 1 -4.02 -21.55 -23.30
C MET A 1 -5.26 -21.89 -22.50
N PRO A 2 -5.34 -21.46 -21.23
CA PRO A 2 -6.63 -21.05 -20.71
C PRO A 2 -6.58 -19.69 -20.00
N VAL A 3 -7.67 -18.97 -20.20
CA VAL A 3 -8.04 -17.70 -19.59
C VAL A 3 -8.76 -18.01 -18.27
N PHE A 4 -8.46 -17.31 -17.17
CA PHE A 4 -9.31 -17.36 -15.98
C PHE A 4 -9.63 -15.96 -15.45
N ARG A 5 -10.94 -15.68 -15.44
CA ARG A 5 -11.61 -14.54 -14.81
C ARG A 5 -11.84 -14.84 -13.33
N GLY A 6 -11.71 -13.80 -12.50
CA GLY A 6 -11.61 -13.88 -11.06
C GLY A 6 -12.89 -14.14 -10.25
N HIS A 7 -12.68 -13.91 -8.95
CA HIS A 7 -13.57 -13.95 -7.79
C HIS A 7 -13.71 -15.28 -7.05
N PHE A 8 -12.96 -15.42 -5.96
CA PHE A 8 -13.48 -15.86 -4.66
C PHE A 8 -12.62 -15.27 -3.51
N LEU A 9 -12.95 -14.04 -3.13
CA LEU A 9 -12.52 -13.41 -1.87
C LEU A 9 -13.18 -14.11 -0.68
N GLN A 10 -12.47 -14.90 0.15
CA GLN A 10 -12.83 -15.08 1.58
C GLN A 10 -11.89 -15.95 2.45
N MET A 11 -10.57 -15.79 2.37
CA MET A 11 -9.63 -16.24 3.44
C MET A 11 -8.44 -15.26 3.55
N ALA A 12 -8.74 -14.01 3.90
CA ALA A 12 -8.57 -12.92 2.94
C ALA A 12 -7.30 -12.03 3.04
N CYS A 13 -6.27 -12.38 3.84
CA CYS A 13 -5.21 -11.40 4.19
C CYS A 13 -3.75 -11.89 4.18
N LEU A 14 -3.50 -13.19 4.06
CA LEU A 14 -2.15 -13.76 3.91
C LEU A 14 -2.07 -14.78 2.75
N ARG A 15 -3.22 -15.15 2.18
CA ARG A 15 -3.36 -16.03 1.00
C ARG A 15 -3.40 -15.28 -0.34
N TRP A 16 -3.14 -13.98 -0.36
CA TRP A 16 -3.45 -13.06 -1.46
C TRP A 16 -2.24 -12.70 -2.32
N PHE A 17 -1.32 -13.64 -2.35
CA PHE A 17 -0.11 -13.60 -3.12
C PHE A 17 -0.09 -14.93 -3.83
N ASP A 18 -0.92 -15.03 -4.87
CA ASP A 18 -1.08 -16.23 -5.71
C ASP A 18 0.18 -16.50 -6.57
N GLY A 19 1.17 -15.60 -6.48
CA GLY A 19 2.53 -15.80 -6.98
C GLY A 19 3.44 -16.36 -5.89
N SER A 20 4.42 -17.15 -6.31
CA SER A 20 5.55 -17.50 -5.44
C SER A 20 6.35 -16.21 -5.20
N PHE A 21 6.50 -15.75 -3.95
CA PHE A 21 7.32 -14.58 -3.62
C PHE A 21 8.61 -15.00 -2.94
N TRP A 22 9.71 -14.39 -3.34
CA TRP A 22 10.97 -14.43 -2.61
C TRP A 22 11.05 -13.22 -1.68
N ASN A 23 11.38 -13.44 -0.41
CA ASN A 23 11.62 -12.41 0.61
C ASN A 23 10.52 -11.34 0.74
N LEU A 24 9.28 -11.76 1.02
CA LEU A 24 8.21 -10.81 1.36
C LEU A 24 8.50 -10.15 2.72
N GLU A 25 8.86 -8.87 2.69
CA GLU A 25 8.98 -7.98 3.84
C GLU A 25 7.64 -7.29 4.10
N LYS A 26 7.32 -7.07 5.38
CA LYS A 26 6.18 -6.24 5.79
C LYS A 26 6.70 -5.04 6.55
N LEU A 27 6.27 -3.85 6.13
CA LEU A 27 6.48 -2.61 6.87
C LEU A 27 5.16 -2.22 7.53
N GLU A 28 5.21 -2.14 8.85
CA GLU A 28 4.12 -1.73 9.73
C GLU A 28 4.59 -0.52 10.56
N ASP A 29 3.68 0.22 11.18
CA ASP A 29 3.97 1.38 12.03
C ASP A 29 4.86 2.44 11.35
N LEU A 30 4.43 2.93 10.19
CA LEU A 30 5.20 3.90 9.40
C LEU A 30 5.51 5.16 10.22
N SER A 31 6.78 5.56 10.24
CA SER A 31 7.24 6.78 10.91
C SER A 31 7.39 7.91 9.91
N TYR A 32 6.61 8.97 10.07
CA TYR A 32 6.69 10.17 9.25
C TYR A 32 7.72 11.16 9.82
N ASP A 33 8.39 11.90 8.94
CA ASP A 33 9.30 12.98 9.28
C ASP A 33 8.58 14.31 9.57
N GLU A 34 9.32 15.38 9.87
CA GLU A 34 8.74 16.70 10.20
C GLU A 34 7.84 17.30 9.10
N ASP A 35 8.06 16.92 7.84
CA ASP A 35 7.26 17.30 6.68
C ASP A 35 6.07 16.35 6.45
N GLN A 36 5.83 15.42 7.40
CA GLN A 36 4.79 14.40 7.35
C GLN A 36 4.98 13.40 6.21
N VAL A 37 6.23 13.14 5.83
CA VAL A 37 6.57 12.20 4.76
C VAL A 37 7.18 10.95 5.36
N PHE A 38 6.69 9.79 4.96
CA PHE A 38 7.39 8.52 5.14
C PHE A 38 8.06 8.17 3.83
N THR A 39 9.36 7.86 3.88
CA THR A 39 10.13 7.47 2.69
C THR A 39 10.98 6.24 2.99
N VAL A 40 10.93 5.26 2.09
CA VAL A 40 11.75 4.05 2.21
C VAL A 40 12.21 3.58 0.84
N LYS A 41 13.48 3.14 0.75
CA LYS A 41 14.03 2.52 -0.45
C LYS A 41 14.11 1.00 -0.29
N ARG A 42 13.62 0.24 -1.26
CA ARG A 42 13.62 -1.22 -1.24
C ARG A 42 13.93 -1.82 -2.60
N TYR A 43 14.58 -2.98 -2.58
CA TYR A 43 14.79 -3.81 -3.76
C TYR A 43 13.64 -4.81 -3.87
N CYS A 44 12.79 -4.66 -4.87
CA CYS A 44 11.56 -5.45 -5.02
C CYS A 44 11.07 -5.46 -6.47
N SER A 45 10.14 -6.34 -6.79
CA SER A 45 9.38 -6.29 -8.04
C SER A 45 7.88 -6.10 -7.80
N VAL A 46 7.41 -6.25 -6.56
CA VAL A 46 6.02 -6.08 -6.17
C VAL A 46 5.93 -5.27 -4.89
N ILE A 47 4.99 -4.34 -4.88
CA ILE A 47 4.58 -3.58 -3.69
C ILE A 47 3.06 -3.67 -3.58
N VAL A 48 2.61 -4.12 -2.42
CA VAL A 48 1.21 -4.16 -2.03
C VAL A 48 1.02 -3.21 -0.86
N VAL A 49 0.01 -2.37 -0.96
CA VAL A 49 -0.45 -1.53 0.14
C VAL A 49 -1.69 -2.17 0.73
N GLU A 50 -1.69 -2.30 2.03
CA GLU A 50 -2.89 -2.47 2.81
C GLU A 50 -3.12 -1.19 3.60
N TYR A 51 -4.36 -0.73 3.69
CA TYR A 51 -4.70 0.28 4.68
C TYR A 51 -5.98 -0.05 5.40
N PHE A 52 -6.01 0.35 6.67
CA PHE A 52 -7.16 0.23 7.54
C PHE A 52 -7.59 1.62 8.02
N GLN A 53 -8.89 1.91 7.87
CA GLN A 53 -9.47 3.18 8.31
C GLN A 53 -10.13 3.03 9.69
N ILE A 54 -9.66 3.82 10.66
CA ILE A 54 -10.28 3.98 11.99
C ILE A 54 -10.87 5.39 12.04
N ALA A 55 -12.14 5.55 11.62
CA ALA A 55 -12.69 6.88 11.37
C ALA A 55 -13.08 7.66 12.65
N GLN A 56 -12.57 8.89 12.79
CA GLN A 56 -13.23 10.01 13.46
C GLN A 56 -13.18 11.26 12.54
N GLU A 57 -14.32 11.59 11.91
CA GLU A 57 -14.75 12.88 11.30
C GLU A 57 -13.74 13.83 10.60
N ASN A 58 -12.58 13.37 10.12
CA ASN A 58 -11.56 14.27 9.59
C ASN A 58 -11.21 14.05 8.11
N ASP A 59 -11.11 15.15 7.36
CA ASP A 59 -10.67 15.21 5.95
C ASP A 59 -9.15 14.97 5.83
N CYS A 60 -8.69 13.73 6.07
CA CYS A 60 -7.30 13.34 5.84
C CYS A 60 -7.17 12.69 4.46
N LYS A 61 -6.21 13.14 3.66
CA LYS A 61 -5.92 12.58 2.35
C LYS A 61 -4.43 12.32 2.19
N VAL A 62 -4.08 11.12 1.73
CA VAL A 62 -2.70 10.64 1.60
C VAL A 62 -2.47 10.11 0.19
N GLU A 63 -1.32 10.44 -0.39
CA GLU A 63 -0.82 9.87 -1.63
C GLU A 63 0.30 8.88 -1.33
N ILE A 64 0.28 7.75 -2.04
CA ILE A 64 1.37 6.78 -2.04
C ILE A 64 2.05 6.84 -3.40
N LEU A 65 3.34 7.11 -3.37
CA LEU A 65 4.17 7.24 -4.55
C LEU A 65 5.19 6.11 -4.62
N VAL A 66 5.48 5.70 -5.85
CA VAL A 66 6.60 4.81 -6.17
C VAL A 66 7.43 5.51 -7.24
N ASP A 67 8.70 5.75 -6.94
CA ASP A 67 9.66 6.46 -7.80
C ASP A 67 9.17 7.86 -8.24
N GLY A 68 8.49 8.55 -7.33
CA GLY A 68 7.95 9.90 -7.56
C GLY A 68 6.64 9.93 -8.35
N GLU A 69 6.12 8.78 -8.80
CA GLU A 69 4.80 8.69 -9.43
C GLU A 69 3.73 8.31 -8.42
N VAL A 70 2.64 9.07 -8.37
CA VAL A 70 1.47 8.73 -7.54
C VAL A 70 0.82 7.45 -8.06
N LYS A 71 0.81 6.40 -7.22
CA LYS A 71 0.19 5.11 -7.54
C LYS A 71 -1.18 4.96 -6.90
N GLU A 72 -1.39 5.52 -5.71
CA GLU A 72 -2.67 5.49 -5.01
C GLU A 72 -2.93 6.80 -4.27
N CYS A 73 -4.21 7.18 -4.21
CA CYS A 73 -4.71 8.31 -3.44
C CYS A 73 -5.77 7.80 -2.47
N LEU A 74 -5.49 7.90 -1.17
CA LEU A 74 -6.40 7.48 -0.11
C LEU A 74 -7.09 8.71 0.46
N GLU A 75 -8.41 8.76 0.36
CA GLU A 75 -9.24 9.83 0.91
C GLU A 75 -10.25 9.23 1.89
N LEU A 76 -10.32 9.78 3.10
CA LEU A 76 -11.32 9.39 4.08
C LEU A 76 -12.68 9.95 3.66
N TYR A 77 -13.62 9.09 3.28
CA TYR A 77 -15.01 9.48 3.09
C TYR A 77 -15.86 9.05 4.28
N TRP A 78 -16.68 9.98 4.78
CA TRP A 78 -17.58 9.81 5.92
C TRP A 78 -18.67 8.75 5.71
N GLU A 79 -19.02 8.42 4.45
CA GLU A 79 -20.31 7.78 4.17
C GLU A 79 -20.44 6.29 4.50
N PHE A 80 -19.39 5.57 4.96
CA PHE A 80 -19.52 4.15 5.31
C PHE A 80 -18.67 3.74 6.52
N VAL A 81 -19.27 3.82 7.71
CA VAL A 81 -18.72 3.41 9.02
C VAL A 81 -18.65 1.88 9.15
N TRP A 82 -17.84 1.24 8.31
CA TRP A 82 -17.49 -0.19 8.41
C TRP A 82 -15.96 -0.27 8.40
N ASN A 83 -15.39 -1.24 9.11
CA ASN A 83 -13.96 -1.54 9.16
C ASN A 83 -13.41 -1.80 7.74
N ASN A 84 -13.14 -0.72 7.00
CA ASN A 84 -12.75 -0.78 5.59
C ASN A 84 -11.25 -1.05 5.54
N ARG A 85 -10.93 -2.32 5.36
CA ARG A 85 -9.61 -2.79 4.96
C ARG A 85 -9.57 -2.82 3.44
N LEU A 86 -8.69 -2.04 2.84
CA LEU A 86 -8.42 -2.13 1.40
C LEU A 86 -7.00 -2.65 1.18
N VAL A 87 -6.87 -3.53 0.19
CA VAL A 87 -5.59 -4.04 -0.28
C VAL A 87 -5.46 -3.70 -1.76
N ARG A 88 -4.32 -3.15 -2.15
CA ARG A 88 -4.00 -2.73 -3.52
C ARG A 88 -2.58 -3.11 -3.87
N MET A 89 -2.39 -3.71 -5.04
CA MET A 89 -1.07 -3.87 -5.63
C MET A 89 -0.75 -2.59 -6.40
N ILE A 90 0.29 -1.88 -5.99
CA ILE A 90 0.65 -0.57 -6.53
C ILE A 90 1.91 -0.61 -7.41
N LEU A 91 2.66 -1.71 -7.33
CA LEU A 91 3.77 -2.03 -8.22
C LEU A 91 3.74 -3.53 -8.52
N SER A 92 3.93 -3.89 -9.79
CA SER A 92 4.18 -5.26 -10.24
C SER A 92 5.02 -5.24 -11.50
N GLU A 93 6.30 -5.55 -11.36
CA GLU A 93 7.28 -5.63 -12.44
C GLU A 93 7.74 -7.07 -12.67
N GLN A 94 8.20 -7.35 -13.89
CA GLN A 94 8.75 -8.67 -14.24
C GLN A 94 10.11 -8.91 -13.59
N LYS A 95 10.91 -7.86 -13.37
CA LYS A 95 12.24 -7.95 -12.76
C LYS A 95 12.29 -7.05 -11.54
N ALA A 96 13.05 -7.47 -10.53
CA ALA A 96 13.23 -6.68 -9.33
C ALA A 96 14.19 -5.51 -9.56
N GLY A 97 13.81 -4.35 -9.04
CA GLY A 97 14.55 -3.09 -9.10
C GLY A 97 14.62 -2.40 -7.75
N TRP A 98 15.42 -1.34 -7.67
CA TRP A 98 15.40 -0.45 -6.51
C TRP A 98 14.31 0.60 -6.69
N HIS A 99 13.34 0.61 -5.79
CA HIS A 99 12.24 1.56 -5.80
C HIS A 99 12.25 2.41 -4.53
N THR A 100 11.89 3.69 -4.67
CA THR A 100 11.63 4.59 -3.56
C THR A 100 10.13 4.68 -3.35
N ILE A 101 9.67 4.33 -2.16
CA ILE A 101 8.26 4.42 -1.76
C ILE A 101 8.11 5.64 -0.86
N GLU A 102 7.13 6.48 -1.16
CA GLU A 102 6.80 7.65 -0.37
C GLU A 102 5.33 7.62 0.01
N VAL A 103 5.02 7.99 1.25
CA VAL A 103 3.65 8.19 1.74
C VAL A 103 3.60 9.60 2.30
N ARG A 104 2.74 10.45 1.74
CA ARG A 104 2.67 11.87 2.11
C ARG A 104 1.24 12.41 2.01
N PRO A 105 0.94 13.54 2.68
CA PRO A 105 -0.31 14.25 2.46
C PRO A 105 -0.56 14.59 0.98
N ALA A 106 -1.79 14.39 0.52
CA ALA A 106 -2.16 14.61 -0.86
C ALA A 106 -2.29 16.10 -1.20
N GLY A 107 -1.96 16.48 -2.43
CA GLY A 107 -2.18 17.84 -2.95
C GLY A 107 -1.48 18.97 -2.17
N GLY A 108 -0.41 18.68 -1.44
CA GLY A 108 0.37 19.67 -0.68
C GLY A 108 -0.35 20.24 0.55
N ARG A 109 -1.39 19.56 1.05
CA ARG A 109 -2.02 19.92 2.32
C ARG A 109 -1.18 19.39 3.48
N GLN A 110 -1.19 20.06 4.63
CA GLN A 110 -0.71 19.45 5.87
C GLN A 110 -1.90 18.81 6.58
N ASN A 111 -1.77 17.54 6.97
CA ASN A 111 -2.76 16.86 7.80
C ASN A 111 -2.43 17.11 9.28
N ASP A 112 -3.39 16.94 10.18
CA ASP A 112 -3.04 16.87 11.61
C ASP A 112 -2.25 15.58 11.88
N TRP A 113 -1.30 15.63 12.81
CA TRP A 113 -0.50 14.47 13.20
C TRP A 113 -1.35 13.31 13.74
N GLU A 114 -2.43 13.60 14.46
CA GLU A 114 -3.37 12.60 14.94
C GLU A 114 -4.22 12.03 13.79
N GLN A 115 -4.46 12.80 12.71
CA GLN A 115 -5.17 12.32 11.52
C GLN A 115 -4.31 11.36 10.69
N LEU A 116 -3.00 11.61 10.55
CA LEU A 116 -2.09 10.69 9.87
C LEU A 116 -2.02 9.34 10.59
N LYS A 117 -2.08 9.33 11.93
CA LYS A 117 -2.15 8.10 12.74
C LYS A 117 -3.45 7.30 12.54
N GLN A 118 -4.51 7.91 12.01
CA GLN A 118 -5.76 7.19 11.71
C GLN A 118 -5.64 6.30 10.46
N PHE A 119 -4.61 6.52 9.64
CA PHE A 119 -4.26 5.67 8.52
C PHE A 119 -3.27 4.60 8.98
N ASP A 120 -3.77 3.41 9.32
CA ASP A 120 -2.92 2.23 9.52
C ASP A 120 -2.54 1.67 8.14
N ILE A 121 -1.52 2.28 7.52
CA ILE A 121 -0.95 1.87 6.23
C ILE A 121 0.15 0.84 6.48
N LYS A 122 0.05 -0.29 5.78
CA LYS A 122 1.02 -1.38 5.80
C LYS A 122 1.49 -1.66 4.39
N LEU A 123 2.78 -1.93 4.23
CA LEU A 123 3.38 -2.24 2.94
C LEU A 123 3.87 -3.69 2.95
N GLY A 124 3.38 -4.49 2.02
CA GLY A 124 3.97 -5.78 1.65
C GLY A 124 4.90 -5.60 0.46
N ILE A 125 6.18 -5.93 0.62
CA ILE A 125 7.22 -5.66 -0.38
C ILE A 125 7.93 -6.98 -0.67
N GLY A 126 8.04 -7.37 -1.93
CA GLY A 126 8.69 -8.63 -2.28
C GLY A 126 9.10 -8.73 -3.73
N CYS A 127 9.75 -9.86 -4.07
CA CYS A 127 10.08 -10.21 -5.43
C CYS A 127 9.21 -11.37 -5.88
N LEU A 128 8.67 -11.32 -7.10
CA LEU A 128 8.09 -12.51 -7.73
C LEU A 128 9.21 -13.53 -7.99
N ILE A 129 8.98 -14.77 -7.64
CA ILE A 129 9.77 -15.91 -8.09
C ILE A 129 9.39 -16.10 -9.56
N GLU A 130 10.37 -15.98 -10.45
CA GLU A 130 10.21 -16.41 -11.83
C GLU A 130 9.92 -17.91 -11.80
N ASP A 131 8.77 -18.35 -12.33
CA ASP A 131 8.58 -19.77 -12.62
C ASP A 131 9.66 -20.17 -13.63
N GLU A 132 10.62 -20.99 -13.21
CA GLU A 132 11.54 -21.65 -14.13
C GLU A 132 10.68 -22.46 -15.12
N CYS A 133 10.55 -21.96 -16.34
CA CYS A 133 9.90 -22.65 -17.46
C CYS A 133 10.83 -23.72 -18.05
#